data_AF-A0A1V6H4H5-F1
#
_entry.id   AF-A0A1V6H4H5-F1
#
_cell.length_a   1.000
_cell.length_b   1.000
_cell.length_c   1.000
_cell.angle_alpha   90.00
_cell.angle_beta   90.00
_cell.angle_gamma   90.00
#
_symmetry.space_group_name_H-M   'P 1'
#
loop_
_entity.id
_entity.type
_entity.pdbx_description
1 polymer ?
#
loop_
_entity_poly.entity_id
_entity_poly.type
_entity_poly.pdbx_seq_one_letter_code
_entity_poly.pdbx_strand_id
1 'polypeptide(L)' 'MKHGQVALLTIDVWEHAYYVDYRNARGKYIETFLAKLVNWDFVAANLAKAV' A
#
# COMPACT_ATOMS: atom_id res chain seq x y z
N MET A 1 9.66 11.07 2.35
CA MET A 1 10.54 10.25 1.50
C MET A 1 11.96 10.75 1.64
N LYS A 2 12.97 9.87 1.68
CA LYS A 2 14.36 10.32 1.67
C LYS A 2 14.64 11.04 0.33
N HIS A 3 15.61 11.96 0.32
CA HIS A 3 15.90 12.86 -0.80
C HIS A 3 15.84 12.17 -2.18
N GLY A 4 15.14 12.81 -3.13
CA GLY A 4 15.05 12.38 -4.52
C GLY A 4 14.11 11.20 -4.81
N GLN A 5 13.36 10.69 -3.83
CA GLN A 5 12.42 9.58 -4.04
C GLN A 5 10.97 10.08 -4.21
N VAL A 6 10.26 9.50 -5.18
CA VAL A 6 8.83 9.72 -5.39
C VAL A 6 8.04 8.54 -4.85
N ALA A 7 7.02 8.80 -4.03
CA ALA A 7 6.13 7.77 -3.51
C ALA A 7 5.09 7.39 -4.57
N LEU A 8 4.98 6.11 -4.88
CA LEU A 8 4.04 5.60 -5.88
C LEU A 8 2.84 4.88 -5.26
N LEU A 9 3.07 4.21 -4.13
CA LEU A 9 2.10 3.42 -3.37
C LEU A 9 2.44 3.52 -1.87
N THR A 10 1.42 3.44 -1.02
CA THR A 10 1.58 3.28 0.43
C THR A 10 0.62 2.21 0.94
N ILE A 11 0.96 1.61 2.08
CA ILE A 11 0.10 0.71 2.84
C ILE A 11 0.11 1.16 4.29
N ASP A 12 -1.07 1.36 4.89
CA ASP A 12 -1.18 1.64 6.32
C ASP A 12 -1.05 0.34 7.11
N VAL A 13 -0.07 0.28 8.02
CA VAL A 13 0.21 -0.89 8.88
C VAL A 13 -0.07 -0.60 10.35
N TRP A 14 -0.72 0.52 10.67
CA TRP A 14 -1.29 0.75 11.99
C TRP A 14 -2.40 -0.27 12.25
N GLU A 15 -2.54 -0.69 13.51
CA GLU A 15 -3.53 -1.72 13.88
C GLU A 15 -4.94 -1.30 13.49
N HIS A 16 -5.29 -0.01 13.59
CA HIS A 16 -6.62 0.47 13.15
C HIS A 16 -6.94 0.18 11.68
N ALA A 17 -5.94 0.00 10.81
CA ALA A 17 -6.14 -0.26 9.39
C ALA A 17 -6.56 -1.70 9.08
N TYR A 18 -6.29 -2.65 9.99
CA TYR A 18 -6.53 -4.07 9.71
C TYR A 18 -7.05 -4.90 10.88
N TYR A 19 -7.05 -4.40 12.12
CA TYR A 19 -7.31 -5.23 13.30
C TYR A 19 -8.77 -5.72 13.37
N VAL A 20 -9.71 -4.95 12.83
CA VAL A 20 -11.14 -5.33 12.78
C VAL A 20 -11.37 -6.58 11.92
N ASP A 21 -10.63 -6.73 10.83
CA ASP A 21 -10.80 -7.85 9.89
C ASP A 21 -9.78 -8.98 10.10
N TYR A 22 -8.56 -8.64 10.51
CA TYR A 22 -7.42 -9.57 10.56
C TYR A 22 -6.85 -9.77 11.96
N ARG A 23 -7.27 -9.01 12.99
CA ARG A 23 -6.68 -9.02 14.34
C ARG A 23 -5.16 -8.93 14.26
N ASN A 24 -4.42 -9.83 14.91
CA ASN A 24 -2.97 -9.91 14.90
C ASN A 24 -2.38 -10.47 13.59
N ALA A 25 -3.20 -10.92 12.63
CA ALA A 25 -2.75 -11.49 11.36
C ALA A 25 -2.37 -10.42 10.31
N ARG A 26 -1.46 -9.51 10.67
CA ARG A 26 -0.97 -8.44 9.76
C ARG A 26 -0.46 -8.98 8.42
N GLY A 27 0.21 -10.14 8.43
CA GLY A 27 0.71 -10.77 7.20
C GLY A 27 -0.40 -11.05 6.18
N LYS A 28 -1.55 -11.54 6.66
CA LYS A 28 -2.72 -11.83 5.80
C LYS A 28 -3.37 -10.57 5.24
N TYR A 29 -3.36 -9.48 6.01
CA TYR A 29 -3.78 -8.15 5.53
C TYR A 29 -2.88 -7.66 4.39
N ILE A 30 -1.55 -7.72 4.57
CA ILE A 30 -0.58 -7.28 3.55
C ILE A 30 -0.71 -8.15 2.28
N GLU A 31 -0.82 -9.47 2.43
CA GLU A 31 -1.03 -10.39 1.31
C GLU A 31 -2.31 -10.05 0.54
N THR A 32 -3.42 -9.83 1.26
CA THR A 32 -4.71 -9.49 0.63
C THR A 32 -4.65 -8.14 -0.07
N PHE A 33 -4.01 -7.14 0.56
CA PHE A 33 -3.82 -5.82 -0.01
C PHE A 33 -3.08 -5.92 -1.35
N LEU A 34 -1.91 -6.56 -1.37
CA LEU A 34 -1.09 -6.70 -2.58
C LEU A 34 -1.76 -7.54 -3.67
N ALA A 35 -2.45 -8.63 -3.29
CA ALA A 35 -3.06 -9.53 -4.25
C ALA A 35 -4.38 -9.01 -4.86
N LYS A 36 -5.12 -8.15 -4.13
CA LYS A 36 -6.52 -7.83 -4.50
C LYS A 36 -6.94 -6.37 -4.41
N LEU A 37 -6.26 -5.53 -3.63
CA LEU A 37 -6.75 -4.18 -3.30
C LEU A 37 -5.90 -3.05 -3.90
N VAL A 38 -4.67 -3.32 -4.34
CA VAL A 38 -3.83 -2.29 -4.96
C VAL A 38 -4.49 -1.77 -6.23
N ASN A 39 -4.66 -0.45 -6.30
CA ASN A 39 -5.02 0.25 -7.53
C ASN A 39 -3.74 0.49 -8.36
N TRP A 40 -3.44 -0.43 -9.28
CA TRP A 40 -2.24 -0.36 -10.12
C TRP A 40 -2.26 0.79 -11.14
N ASP A 41 -3.44 1.21 -11.61
CA ASP A 41 -3.57 2.34 -12.53
C ASP A 41 -3.12 3.65 -11.86
N PHE A 42 -3.44 3.83 -10.58
CA PHE A 42 -2.96 4.97 -9.79
C PHE A 42 -1.43 4.94 -9.63
N VAL A 43 -0.85 3.76 -9.34
CA VAL A 43 0.61 3.59 -9.23
C VAL A 43 1.30 3.93 -10.55
N ALA A 44 0.78 3.43 -11.67
CA ALA A 44 1.29 3.71 -13.00
C ALA A 44 1.19 5.20 -13.35
N ALA A 45 0.07 5.86 -13.02
CA ALA A 45 -0.11 7.29 -13.24
C ALA A 45 0.86 8.14 -12.41
N ASN A 46 1.15 7.73 -11.16
CA ASN A 46 2.16 8.40 -10.33
C ASN A 46 3.57 8.22 -10.90
N LEU A 47 3.89 7.02 -11.42
CA LEU A 47 5.18 6.76 -12.05
C LEU A 47 5.35 7.63 -13.31
N ALA A 48 4.33 7.72 -14.16
CA ALA A 48 4.38 8.53 -15.37
C ALA A 48 4.58 10.04 -15.10
N LYS A 49 4.11 10.54 -13.95
CA LYS A 49 4.33 11.94 -13.50
C LYS A 49 5.70 12.18 -12.88
N ALA A 50 6.36 11.12 -12.42
CA ALA A 50 7.65 11.18 -11.74
C ALA A 50 8.83 11.18 -12.71
N VAL A 51 8.59 10.79 -13.97
CA VAL A 51 9.56 10.73 -15.08
C VAL A 51 9.53 12.03 -15.87
#